data_AF-G5AHF8-F1
#
_entry.id   AF-G5AHF8-F1
#
_cell.length_a   1.000
_cell.length_b   1.000
_cell.length_c   1.000
_cell.angle_alpha   90.00
_cell.angle_beta   90.00
_cell.angle_gamma   90.00
#
_symmetry.space_group_name_H-M   'P 1'
#
loop_
_entity.id
_entity.type
_entity.pdbx_description
1 polymer ?
#
loop_
_entity_poly.entity_id
_entity_poly.type
_entity_poly.pdbx_seq_one_letter_code
_entity_poly.pdbx_strand_id
1 'polypeptide(L)'
;MAVPVLRTIERKIKDEEIFEAITRSVGNEAFVPRVKTLMQSVRRTYVTLFTERFKKKLPMELLWISALDPRSAELKHLNHEETKMAIAHLTAAVFEMGNDMRATQSTSEEDTRVAKDSSRPPSAAKKNVAWLTEVFSGGTEQYVEEAPTVADDKLKDECDYQVRQYLGDAHGTRVTTDALQWWSTRRGKYSIVEALARK
;
A
#
# COMPACT_ATOMS: atom_id res chain seq x y z
N MET A 1 -0.04 5.15 -1.94
CA MET A 1 1.13 5.66 -1.18
C MET A 1 0.79 6.37 0.14
N ALA A 2 -0.33 7.09 0.29
CA ALA A 2 -0.58 7.88 1.51
C ALA A 2 -0.96 7.06 2.75
N VAL A 3 -1.73 5.97 2.62
CA VAL A 3 -2.26 5.21 3.76
C VAL A 3 -1.17 4.55 4.62
N PRO A 4 -0.19 3.82 4.07
CA PRO A 4 0.89 3.24 4.87
C PRO A 4 1.63 4.29 5.71
N VAL A 5 1.96 5.43 5.09
CA VAL A 5 2.67 6.54 5.76
C VAL A 5 1.85 7.10 6.92
N LEU A 6 0.56 7.37 6.68
CA LEU A 6 -0.33 7.92 7.69
C LEU A 6 -0.56 6.94 8.85
N ARG A 7 -0.59 5.62 8.59
CA ARG A 7 -0.66 4.59 9.65
C ARG A 7 0.62 4.50 10.48
N THR A 8 1.78 4.66 9.86
CA THR A 8 3.05 4.74 10.60
C THR A 8 3.10 5.98 11.48
N ILE A 9 2.64 7.14 10.97
CA ILE A 9 2.52 8.36 11.79
C ILE A 9 1.57 8.12 12.97
N GLU A 10 0.39 7.53 12.72
CA GLU A 10 -0.58 7.18 13.77
C GLU A 10 0.08 6.31 14.86
N ARG A 11 0.84 5.29 14.46
CA ARG A 11 1.54 4.40 15.41
C ARG A 11 2.54 5.17 16.26
N LYS A 12 3.33 6.07 15.65
CA LYS A 12 4.30 6.90 16.39
C LYS A 12 3.63 7.83 17.37
N ILE A 13 2.60 8.57 16.97
CA ILE A 13 1.95 9.54 17.87
C ILE A 13 1.17 8.86 19.00
N LYS A 14 0.81 7.58 18.84
CA LYS A 14 0.19 6.78 19.91
C LYS A 14 1.16 6.42 21.02
N ASP A 15 2.46 6.41 20.75
CA ASP A 15 3.48 6.26 21.78
C ASP A 15 3.40 7.44 22.76
N GLU A 16 3.09 7.14 24.02
CA GLU A 16 2.98 8.14 25.07
C GLU A 16 4.35 8.70 25.47
N GLU A 17 5.41 7.96 25.19
CA GLU A 17 6.78 8.28 25.56
C GLU A 17 7.57 8.94 24.42
N ILE A 18 6.91 9.27 23.29
CA ILE A 18 7.53 9.88 22.09
C ILE A 18 8.36 11.14 22.41
N PHE A 19 8.06 11.82 23.51
CA PHE A 19 8.76 13.05 23.93
C PHE A 19 9.78 12.83 25.06
N GLU A 20 9.88 11.64 25.66
CA GLU A 20 10.74 11.41 26.83
C GLU A 20 12.22 11.67 26.54
N ALA A 21 12.69 11.26 25.36
CA ALA A 21 14.07 11.52 24.93
C ALA A 21 14.38 13.02 24.86
N ILE A 22 13.45 13.81 24.30
CA ILE A 22 13.59 15.26 24.18
C ILE A 22 13.52 15.89 25.57
N THR A 23 12.53 15.54 26.40
CA THR A 23 12.41 16.10 27.75
C THR A 23 13.60 15.76 28.63
N ARG A 24 14.18 14.56 28.48
CA ARG A 24 15.40 14.17 29.20
C ARG A 24 16.62 14.97 28.76
N SER A 25 16.74 15.27 27.46
CA SER A 25 17.88 16.04 26.92
C SER A 25 17.93 17.49 27.40
N VAL A 26 16.78 18.08 27.73
CA VAL A 26 16.66 19.45 28.24
C VAL A 26 17.00 19.54 29.74
N GLY A 27 16.96 18.41 30.47
CA GLY A 27 17.28 18.37 31.89
C GLY A 27 16.16 18.91 32.79
N ASN A 28 16.52 19.33 34.01
CA ASN A 28 15.59 19.75 35.07
C ASN A 28 15.23 21.24 35.02
N GLU A 29 14.95 21.74 33.82
CA GLU A 29 14.55 23.14 33.63
C GLU A 29 13.10 23.36 34.10
N ALA A 30 12.83 24.51 34.73
CA ALA A 30 11.52 24.80 35.33
C ALA A 30 10.36 24.84 34.32
N PHE A 31 10.66 25.10 33.04
CA PHE A 31 9.64 25.14 31.96
C PHE A 31 9.30 23.74 31.41
N VAL A 32 10.13 22.71 31.64
CA VAL A 32 9.98 21.38 31.04
C VAL A 32 8.63 20.73 31.37
N PRO A 33 8.14 20.72 32.63
CA PRO A 33 6.83 20.13 32.95
C PRO A 33 5.68 20.78 32.16
N ARG A 34 5.71 22.11 32.00
CA ARG A 34 4.69 22.87 31.26
C ARG A 34 4.72 22.52 29.78
N VAL A 35 5.90 22.52 29.16
CA VAL A 35 6.07 22.19 27.74
C VAL A 35 5.69 20.73 27.47
N LYS A 36 6.11 19.79 28.32
CA LYS A 36 5.72 18.36 28.24
C LYS A 36 4.20 18.20 28.27
N THR A 37 3.52 18.91 29.15
CA THR A 37 2.04 18.91 29.22
C THR A 37 1.40 19.40 27.93
N LEU A 38 1.91 20.49 27.34
CA LEU A 38 1.41 21.01 26.08
C LEU A 38 1.65 20.03 24.92
N MET A 39 2.85 19.47 24.81
CA MET A 39 3.18 18.47 23.79
C MET A 39 2.28 17.24 23.88
N GLN A 40 2.02 16.76 25.10
CA GLN A 40 1.10 15.64 25.35
C GLN A 40 -0.35 15.99 24.99
N SER A 41 -0.79 17.23 25.25
CA SER A 41 -2.11 17.71 24.85
C SER A 41 -2.26 17.67 23.31
N VAL A 42 -1.29 18.24 22.59
CA VAL A 42 -1.25 18.23 21.13
C VAL A 42 -1.23 16.80 20.58
N ARG A 43 -0.40 15.91 21.16
CA ARG A 43 -0.37 14.48 20.79
C ARG A 43 -1.74 13.84 20.91
N ARG A 44 -2.43 14.02 22.03
CA ARG A 44 -3.79 13.49 22.25
C ARG A 44 -4.77 14.00 21.20
N THR A 45 -4.71 15.28 20.85
CA THR A 45 -5.54 15.85 19.78
C THR A 45 -5.28 15.16 18.44
N TYR A 46 -4.02 14.98 18.04
CA TYR A 46 -3.69 14.26 16.81
C TYR A 46 -4.14 12.81 16.86
N VAL A 47 -3.93 12.09 17.98
CA VAL A 47 -4.39 10.70 18.14
C VAL A 47 -5.91 10.61 17.93
N THR A 48 -6.69 11.54 18.49
CA THR A 48 -8.13 11.60 18.26
C THR A 48 -8.46 11.81 16.79
N LEU A 49 -7.86 12.80 16.13
CA LEU A 49 -8.10 13.09 14.72
C LEU A 49 -7.77 11.90 13.80
N PHE A 50 -6.63 11.23 14.05
CA PHE A 50 -6.24 10.04 13.31
C PHE A 50 -7.22 8.88 13.57
N THR A 51 -7.62 8.66 14.82
CA THR A 51 -8.59 7.62 15.18
C THR A 51 -9.92 7.84 14.50
N GLU A 52 -10.43 9.08 14.48
CA GLU A 52 -11.67 9.41 13.79
C GLU A 52 -11.56 9.23 12.28
N ARG A 53 -10.46 9.71 11.69
CA ARG A 53 -10.23 9.57 10.25
C ARG A 53 -10.13 8.11 9.84
N PHE A 54 -9.40 7.29 10.59
CA PHE A 54 -9.14 5.91 10.20
C PHE A 54 -10.24 4.92 10.60
N LYS A 55 -10.87 5.08 11.76
CA LYS A 55 -11.95 4.16 12.19
C LYS A 55 -13.30 4.51 11.58
N LYS A 56 -13.60 5.80 11.39
CA LYS A 56 -14.96 6.23 11.00
C LYS A 56 -15.06 6.63 9.53
N LYS A 57 -13.96 7.04 8.90
CA LYS A 57 -14.00 7.77 7.61
C LYS A 57 -13.01 7.25 6.57
N LEU A 58 -12.27 6.17 6.81
CA LEU A 58 -11.33 5.66 5.83
C LEU A 58 -12.08 4.85 4.76
N PRO A 59 -12.08 5.27 3.49
CA PRO A 59 -12.68 4.48 2.43
C PRO A 59 -11.90 3.17 2.26
N MET A 60 -12.64 2.06 2.15
CA MET A 60 -12.06 0.74 1.87
C MET A 60 -11.19 0.76 0.60
N GLU A 61 -11.57 1.57 -0.38
CA GLU A 61 -10.84 1.77 -1.63
C GLU A 61 -9.37 2.13 -1.41
N LEU A 62 -9.10 3.01 -0.44
CA LEU A 62 -7.73 3.43 -0.18
C LEU A 62 -6.87 2.29 0.39
N LEU A 63 -7.47 1.27 0.99
CA LEU A 63 -6.77 0.11 1.52
C LEU A 63 -6.30 -0.80 0.38
N TRP A 64 -7.22 -1.26 -0.46
CA TRP A 64 -6.87 -2.19 -1.53
C TRP A 64 -6.05 -1.51 -2.65
N ILE A 65 -6.30 -0.23 -2.96
CA ILE A 65 -5.48 0.54 -3.92
C ILE A 65 -4.03 0.63 -3.43
N SER A 66 -3.80 0.68 -2.11
CA SER A 66 -2.44 0.71 -1.57
C SER A 66 -1.65 -0.57 -1.89
N ALA A 67 -2.34 -1.71 -2.04
CA ALA A 67 -1.74 -2.98 -2.41
C ALA A 67 -1.19 -3.01 -3.84
N LEU A 68 -1.65 -2.11 -4.73
CA LEU A 68 -1.14 -1.96 -6.11
C LEU A 68 0.24 -1.28 -6.17
N ASP A 69 0.69 -0.67 -5.07
CA ASP A 69 2.09 -0.29 -4.96
C ASP A 69 2.87 -1.52 -4.49
N PRO A 70 3.83 -2.05 -5.29
CA PRO A 70 4.54 -3.27 -4.96
C PRO A 70 5.33 -3.15 -3.65
N ARG A 71 5.68 -1.93 -3.21
CA ARG A 71 6.33 -1.70 -1.90
C ARG A 71 5.38 -1.90 -0.72
N SER A 72 4.07 -1.80 -0.94
CA SER A 72 3.02 -1.97 0.09
C SER A 72 2.20 -3.24 -0.08
N ALA A 73 2.50 -4.08 -1.07
CA ALA A 73 1.71 -5.27 -1.39
C ALA A 73 1.59 -6.26 -0.22
N GLU A 74 2.54 -6.21 0.72
CA GLU A 74 2.50 -7.02 1.95
C GLU A 74 1.51 -6.51 3.00
N LEU A 75 0.87 -5.35 2.78
CA LEU A 75 -0.20 -4.77 3.62
C LEU A 75 0.12 -4.68 5.13
N LYS A 76 1.41 -4.65 5.50
CA LYS A 76 1.92 -4.62 6.90
C LYS A 76 1.42 -3.47 7.78
N HIS A 77 0.78 -2.48 7.16
CA HIS A 77 0.21 -1.33 7.84
C HIS A 77 -1.26 -1.55 8.25
N LEU A 78 -1.84 -2.67 7.83
CA LEU A 78 -3.21 -3.10 8.12
C LEU A 78 -3.22 -4.24 9.13
N ASN A 79 -4.31 -4.36 9.88
CA ASN A 79 -4.56 -5.54 10.70
C ASN A 79 -5.08 -6.72 9.86
N HIS A 80 -5.18 -7.91 10.45
CA HIS A 80 -5.57 -9.13 9.73
C HIS A 80 -6.92 -9.00 8.99
N GLU A 81 -7.94 -8.44 9.65
CA GLU A 81 -9.27 -8.24 9.04
C GLU A 81 -9.24 -7.20 7.92
N GLU A 82 -8.53 -6.09 8.13
CA GLU A 82 -8.32 -5.07 7.10
C GLU A 82 -7.58 -5.63 5.88
N THR A 83 -6.57 -6.48 6.10
CA THR A 83 -5.82 -7.17 5.04
C THR A 83 -6.72 -8.12 4.25
N LYS A 84 -7.49 -8.97 4.93
CA LYS A 84 -8.42 -9.90 4.30
C LYS A 84 -9.45 -9.16 3.45
N MET A 85 -10.03 -8.08 3.99
CA MET A 85 -10.97 -7.26 3.24
C MET A 85 -10.32 -6.55 2.06
N ALA A 86 -9.12 -5.97 2.24
CA ALA A 86 -8.40 -5.30 1.16
C ALA A 86 -8.08 -6.25 0.01
N ILE A 87 -7.67 -7.49 0.29
CA ILE A 87 -7.42 -8.51 -0.73
C ILE A 87 -8.73 -8.89 -1.43
N ALA A 88 -9.81 -9.15 -0.70
CA ALA A 88 -11.11 -9.47 -1.30
C ALA A 88 -11.60 -8.36 -2.25
N HIS A 89 -11.46 -7.09 -1.84
CA HIS A 89 -11.82 -5.95 -2.68
C HIS A 89 -10.88 -5.77 -3.87
N LEU A 90 -9.57 -6.01 -3.71
CA LEU A 90 -8.63 -6.03 -4.83
C LEU A 90 -9.05 -7.07 -5.86
N THR A 91 -9.35 -8.30 -5.43
CA THR A 91 -9.80 -9.38 -6.30
C THR A 91 -11.09 -9.02 -7.04
N ALA A 92 -12.07 -8.43 -6.35
CA ALA A 92 -13.30 -7.95 -6.98
C ALA A 92 -13.02 -6.86 -8.03
N ALA A 93 -12.16 -5.89 -7.72
CA ALA A 93 -11.78 -4.82 -8.66
C ALA A 93 -11.01 -5.35 -9.88
N VAL A 94 -10.17 -6.37 -9.70
CA VAL A 94 -9.49 -7.07 -10.80
C VAL A 94 -10.51 -7.80 -11.67
N PHE A 95 -11.50 -8.47 -11.07
CA PHE A 95 -12.57 -9.13 -11.81
C PHE A 95 -13.41 -8.15 -12.64
N GLU A 96 -13.80 -7.01 -12.06
CA GLU A 96 -14.49 -5.93 -12.77
C GLU A 96 -13.64 -5.42 -13.96
N MET A 97 -12.36 -5.15 -13.74
CA MET A 97 -11.44 -4.76 -14.81
C MET A 97 -11.33 -5.83 -15.90
N GLY A 98 -11.31 -7.11 -15.53
CA GLY A 98 -11.30 -8.22 -16.48
C GLY A 98 -12.54 -8.25 -17.37
N ASN A 99 -13.72 -7.97 -16.80
CA ASN A 99 -14.97 -7.83 -17.55
C ASN A 99 -14.92 -6.62 -18.51
N ASP A 100 -14.47 -5.46 -18.03
CA ASP A 100 -14.34 -4.24 -18.85
C ASP A 100 -13.39 -4.47 -20.04
N MET A 101 -12.26 -5.13 -19.80
CA MET A 101 -11.28 -5.47 -20.84
C MET A 101 -11.87 -6.42 -21.88
N ARG A 102 -12.62 -7.45 -21.47
CA ARG A 102 -13.32 -8.37 -22.40
C ARG A 102 -14.38 -7.65 -23.23
N ALA A 103 -15.20 -6.80 -22.61
CA ALA A 103 -16.22 -6.02 -23.29
C ALA A 103 -15.62 -5.06 -24.33
N THR A 104 -14.46 -4.46 -24.02
CA THR A 104 -13.75 -3.55 -24.93
C THR A 104 -13.10 -4.29 -26.10
N GLN A 105 -12.59 -5.50 -25.88
CA GLN A 105 -12.06 -6.36 -26.96
C GLN A 105 -13.14 -6.82 -27.93
N SER A 106 -14.35 -7.14 -27.45
CA SER A 106 -15.48 -7.46 -28.34
C SER A 106 -15.99 -6.29 -29.17
N THR A 107 -15.51 -5.06 -28.90
CA THR A 107 -15.92 -3.83 -29.59
C THR A 107 -14.83 -3.23 -30.46
N SER A 108 -13.59 -3.76 -30.43
CA SER A 108 -12.43 -3.18 -31.12
C SER A 108 -11.65 -4.19 -31.97
N GLU A 109 -12.29 -4.72 -33.01
CA GLU A 109 -11.58 -5.25 -34.18
C GLU A 109 -11.40 -4.15 -35.24
N GLU A 110 -10.82 -3.00 -34.89
CA GLU A 110 -10.18 -2.13 -35.89
C GLU A 110 -9.16 -1.17 -35.26
N ASP A 111 -8.02 -1.07 -35.95
CA ASP A 111 -6.94 -0.09 -35.88
C ASP A 111 -5.69 -0.26 -34.97
N THR A 112 -4.69 -0.88 -35.60
CA THR A 112 -3.37 -0.32 -35.97
C THR A 112 -2.41 0.27 -34.92
N ARG A 113 -1.33 -0.51 -34.73
CA ARG A 113 0.06 -0.22 -34.33
C ARG A 113 0.48 1.26 -34.19
N VAL A 114 1.08 1.60 -33.04
CA VAL A 114 2.06 2.69 -32.94
C VAL A 114 3.32 2.23 -32.20
N ALA A 115 4.46 2.64 -32.77
CA ALA A 115 5.81 2.25 -32.46
C ALA A 115 6.32 2.80 -31.12
N LYS A 116 7.29 2.06 -30.57
CA LYS A 116 7.98 2.27 -29.30
C LYS A 116 9.13 3.26 -29.50
N ASP A 117 9.18 4.32 -28.71
CA ASP A 117 10.39 5.14 -28.60
C ASP A 117 10.99 5.04 -27.19
N SER A 118 12.30 4.89 -27.14
CA SER A 118 13.09 4.54 -25.97
C SER A 118 14.01 5.71 -25.63
N SER A 119 13.76 6.36 -24.50
CA SER A 119 14.73 7.28 -23.91
C SER A 119 14.93 7.02 -22.41
N ARG A 120 16.17 6.64 -22.06
CA ARG A 120 16.79 6.65 -20.71
C ARG A 120 17.50 8.02 -20.55
N PRO A 121 17.56 8.73 -19.40
CA PRO A 121 18.26 8.35 -18.14
C PRO A 121 17.73 9.13 -16.87
N PRO A 122 18.46 9.39 -15.74
CA PRO A 122 19.67 8.81 -15.14
C PRO A 122 19.46 8.25 -13.70
N SER A 123 20.56 7.74 -13.11
CA SER A 123 20.65 6.99 -11.85
C SER A 123 20.40 7.79 -10.56
N ALA A 124 19.71 7.10 -9.63
CA ALA A 124 19.78 7.11 -8.17
C ALA A 124 20.32 8.37 -7.43
N ALA A 125 19.41 9.07 -6.74
CA ALA A 125 19.76 9.84 -5.55
C ALA A 125 19.57 8.96 -4.31
N LYS A 126 20.62 8.81 -3.48
CA LYS A 126 20.52 8.24 -2.12
C LYS A 126 19.65 9.17 -1.26
N LYS A 127 18.33 8.99 -1.34
CA LYS A 127 17.37 9.61 -0.42
C LYS A 127 17.53 8.95 0.95
N ASN A 128 17.36 9.69 2.04
CA ASN A 128 17.30 9.12 3.38
C ASN A 128 16.09 8.16 3.47
N VAL A 129 16.33 6.86 3.25
CA VAL A 129 15.30 5.81 3.12
C VAL A 129 14.86 5.23 4.48
N ALA A 130 15.47 5.66 5.59
CA ALA A 130 15.22 5.05 6.89
C ALA A 130 13.75 5.12 7.31
N TRP A 131 13.07 6.26 7.09
CA TRP A 131 11.65 6.41 7.40
C TRP A 131 10.76 5.57 6.46
N LEU A 132 11.22 5.31 5.24
CA LEU A 132 10.52 4.47 4.27
C LEU A 132 10.58 3.00 4.68
N THR A 133 11.72 2.49 5.16
CA THR A 133 11.79 1.15 5.78
C THR A 133 10.78 1.01 6.92
N GLU A 134 10.64 2.03 7.76
CA GLU A 134 9.66 2.03 8.84
C GLU A 134 8.19 2.01 8.37
N VAL A 135 7.90 2.61 7.22
CA VAL A 135 6.55 2.60 6.62
C VAL A 135 6.19 1.25 6.03
N PHE A 136 7.16 0.56 5.41
CA PHE A 136 6.88 -0.60 4.57
C PHE A 136 7.44 -1.93 5.12
N SER A 137 8.23 -1.95 6.20
CA SER A 137 8.88 -3.17 6.73
C SER A 137 8.36 -3.65 8.10
N GLY A 138 7.29 -3.07 8.63
CA GLY A 138 6.87 -3.22 10.04
C GLY A 138 6.06 -4.46 10.46
N GLY A 139 6.25 -5.65 9.87
CA GLY A 139 5.54 -6.86 10.29
C GLY A 139 6.09 -8.14 9.65
N THR A 140 6.21 -9.21 10.42
CA THR A 140 6.86 -10.50 10.08
C THR A 140 5.92 -11.59 9.59
N GLU A 141 4.63 -11.30 9.39
CA GLU A 141 3.66 -12.34 9.06
C GLU A 141 3.49 -12.50 7.55
N GLN A 142 3.80 -13.70 7.09
CA GLN A 142 3.61 -14.17 5.73
C GLN A 142 2.12 -14.50 5.57
N TYR A 143 1.45 -13.86 4.62
CA TYR A 143 0.07 -14.19 4.29
C TYR A 143 0.04 -15.56 3.61
N VAL A 144 -0.67 -16.52 4.23
CA VAL A 144 -0.96 -17.84 3.67
C VAL A 144 -2.47 -17.91 3.50
N GLU A 145 -2.95 -17.96 2.26
CA GLU A 145 -4.36 -18.10 1.94
C GLU A 145 -4.74 -19.59 1.79
N GLU A 146 -5.85 -19.99 2.40
CA GLU A 146 -6.49 -21.30 2.20
C GLU A 146 -7.11 -21.41 0.79
N ALA A 147 -7.00 -22.59 0.20
CA ALA A 147 -7.39 -22.86 -1.19
C ALA A 147 -8.91 -22.64 -1.43
N PRO A 148 -9.33 -22.07 -2.59
CA PRO A 148 -10.75 -21.90 -2.88
C PRO A 148 -11.42 -23.20 -3.29
N THR A 149 -12.70 -23.32 -2.90
CA THR A 149 -13.63 -24.33 -3.37
C THR A 149 -14.16 -24.01 -4.77
N VAL A 150 -14.27 -25.08 -5.58
CA VAL A 150 -14.57 -25.10 -7.01
C VAL A 150 -15.96 -24.55 -7.32
N ALA A 151 -16.03 -23.50 -8.16
CA ALA A 151 -17.17 -23.17 -9.00
C ALA A 151 -16.69 -22.48 -10.28
N ASP A 152 -17.22 -22.94 -11.41
CA ASP A 152 -16.81 -22.68 -12.79
C ASP A 152 -17.10 -21.23 -13.22
N ASP A 153 -16.10 -20.35 -13.10
CA ASP A 153 -16.03 -19.07 -13.83
C ASP A 153 -14.56 -18.83 -14.21
N LYS A 154 -14.18 -19.24 -15.42
CA LYS A 154 -12.80 -19.18 -15.93
C LYS A 154 -12.16 -17.79 -15.81
N LEU A 155 -12.96 -16.72 -15.82
CA LEU A 155 -12.45 -15.35 -15.57
C LEU A 155 -12.05 -15.16 -14.11
N LYS A 156 -12.85 -15.67 -13.18
CA LYS A 156 -12.59 -15.56 -11.75
C LYS A 156 -11.32 -16.32 -11.38
N ASP A 157 -11.15 -17.54 -11.88
CA ASP A 157 -9.93 -18.33 -11.66
C ASP A 157 -8.68 -17.61 -12.19
N GLU A 158 -8.78 -16.99 -13.37
CA GLU A 158 -7.69 -16.19 -13.95
C GLU A 158 -7.39 -14.93 -13.12
N CYS A 159 -8.41 -14.22 -12.64
CA CYS A 159 -8.24 -13.04 -11.80
C CYS A 159 -7.59 -13.41 -10.46
N ASP A 160 -8.06 -14.46 -9.80
CA ASP A 160 -7.50 -14.98 -8.56
C ASP A 160 -6.04 -15.41 -8.75
N TYR A 161 -5.73 -16.10 -9.86
CA TYR A 161 -4.37 -16.48 -10.21
C TYR A 161 -3.46 -15.26 -10.40
N GLN A 162 -3.89 -14.25 -11.16
CA GLN A 162 -3.10 -13.04 -11.38
C GLN A 162 -2.88 -12.25 -10.09
N VAL A 163 -3.89 -12.12 -9.22
CA VAL A 163 -3.75 -11.45 -7.92
C VAL A 163 -2.73 -12.18 -7.05
N ARG A 164 -2.81 -13.51 -6.94
CA ARG A 164 -1.83 -14.30 -6.17
C ARG A 164 -0.43 -14.16 -6.73
N GLN A 165 -0.28 -14.24 -8.05
CA GLN A 165 1.02 -14.10 -8.70
C GLN A 165 1.61 -12.71 -8.50
N TYR A 166 0.79 -11.66 -8.62
CA TYR A 166 1.20 -10.29 -8.34
C TYR A 166 1.65 -10.11 -6.88
N LEU A 167 0.81 -10.50 -5.91
CA LEU A 167 1.13 -10.35 -4.49
C LEU A 167 2.37 -11.16 -4.10
N GLY A 168 2.52 -12.37 -4.64
CA GLY A 168 3.70 -13.20 -4.44
C GLY A 168 4.98 -12.59 -5.03
N ASP A 169 4.91 -12.04 -6.25
CA ASP A 169 6.04 -11.35 -6.89
C ASP A 169 6.41 -10.03 -6.20
N ALA A 170 5.41 -9.31 -5.68
CA ALA A 170 5.58 -8.04 -4.99
C ALA A 170 6.08 -8.22 -3.56
N HIS A 171 5.91 -9.41 -2.98
CA HIS A 171 6.43 -9.75 -1.67
C HIS A 171 7.94 -9.51 -1.56
N GLY A 172 8.37 -8.83 -0.50
CA GLY A 172 9.77 -8.50 -0.26
C GLY A 172 10.31 -7.39 -1.18
N THR A 173 9.46 -6.69 -1.93
CA THR A 173 9.90 -5.58 -2.77
C THR A 173 10.56 -4.51 -1.89
N ARG A 174 11.83 -4.21 -2.19
CA ARG A 174 12.59 -3.21 -1.44
C ARG A 174 11.90 -1.85 -1.55
N VAL A 175 11.90 -1.10 -0.46
CA VAL A 175 11.25 0.22 -0.41
C VAL A 175 11.91 1.25 -1.33
N THR A 176 13.20 1.06 -1.64
CA THR A 176 13.96 1.87 -2.62
C THR A 176 13.55 1.62 -4.06
N THR A 177 12.73 0.60 -4.33
CA THR A 177 12.32 0.24 -5.68
C THR A 177 11.43 1.33 -6.26
N ASP A 178 11.73 1.74 -7.49
CA ASP A 178 10.83 2.57 -8.27
C ASP A 178 9.65 1.70 -8.73
N ALA A 179 8.44 2.03 -8.26
CA ALA A 179 7.23 1.25 -8.55
C ALA A 179 6.91 1.21 -10.05
N LEU A 180 7.14 2.30 -10.79
CA LEU A 180 6.88 2.36 -12.23
C LEU A 180 7.86 1.48 -13.00
N GLN A 181 9.13 1.47 -12.61
CA GLN A 181 10.12 0.55 -13.17
C GLN A 181 9.78 -0.90 -12.82
N TRP A 182 9.34 -1.17 -11.58
CA TRP A 182 8.91 -2.51 -11.17
C TRP A 182 7.78 -3.04 -12.06
N TRP A 183 6.72 -2.25 -12.27
CA TRP A 183 5.63 -2.57 -13.18
C TRP A 183 6.11 -2.72 -14.63
N SER A 184 7.02 -1.86 -15.09
CA SER A 184 7.55 -1.91 -16.47
C SER A 184 8.33 -3.20 -16.75
N THR A 185 9.12 -3.69 -15.79
CA THR A 185 9.89 -4.94 -15.93
C THR A 185 9.02 -6.20 -15.98
N ARG A 186 7.77 -6.12 -15.52
CA ARG A 186 6.83 -7.25 -15.41
C ARG A 186 5.58 -7.08 -16.28
N ARG A 187 5.67 -6.17 -17.26
CA ARG A 187 4.59 -5.90 -18.20
C ARG A 187 4.07 -7.19 -18.84
N GLY A 188 2.75 -7.36 -18.83
CA GLY A 188 2.05 -8.50 -19.42
C GLY A 188 1.96 -9.74 -18.53
N LYS A 189 2.68 -9.81 -17.39
CA LYS A 189 2.65 -10.98 -16.50
C LYS A 189 1.30 -11.17 -15.81
N TYR A 190 0.65 -10.07 -15.43
CA TYR A 190 -0.67 -10.02 -14.79
C TYR A 190 -1.47 -8.87 -15.41
N SER A 191 -1.86 -9.04 -16.68
CA SER A 191 -2.41 -7.98 -17.53
C SER A 191 -3.60 -7.21 -16.94
N ILE A 192 -4.47 -7.89 -16.18
CA ILE A 192 -5.67 -7.28 -15.59
C ILE A 192 -5.29 -6.43 -14.37
N VAL A 193 -4.41 -6.97 -13.50
CA VAL A 193 -3.89 -6.24 -12.34
C VAL A 193 -3.06 -5.03 -12.79
N GLU A 194 -2.27 -5.17 -13.86
CA GLU A 194 -1.50 -4.09 -14.46
C GLU A 194 -2.40 -2.98 -15.01
N ALA A 195 -3.51 -3.34 -15.67
CA ALA A 195 -4.49 -2.37 -16.14
C ALA A 195 -5.12 -1.60 -14.97
N LEU A 196 -5.47 -2.31 -13.89
CA LEU A 196 -6.00 -1.71 -12.67
C LEU A 196 -5.01 -0.75 -12.01
N ALA A 197 -3.72 -1.08 -11.99
CA ALA A 197 -2.65 -0.24 -11.43
C ALA A 197 -2.35 1.03 -12.24
N ARG A 198 -2.86 1.15 -13.47
CA ARG A 198 -2.63 2.28 -14.38
C ARG A 198 -3.82 3.23 -14.54
N LYS A 199 -4.94 2.91 -13.90
CA LYS A 199 -6.15 3.74 -13.87
C LYS A 199 -5.94 4.94 -12.94
#